data_AF-A0A6A6FA14-F1
#
_entry.id   AF-A0A6A6FA14-F1
#
_cell.length_a   1.000
_cell.length_b   1.000
_cell.length_c   1.000
_cell.angle_alpha   90.00
_cell.angle_beta   90.00
_cell.angle_gamma   90.00
#
_symmetry.space_group_name_H-M   'P 1'
#
loop_
_entity.id
_entity.type
_entity.pdbx_description
1 polymer ?
#
loop_
_entity_poly.entity_id
_entity_poly.type
_entity_poly.pdbx_seq_one_letter_code
_entity_poly.pdbx_strand_id
1 'polypeptide(L)' 'VKCYFFKKKVKFLRFIICPKGIIIDPRRVNAIIAFANFYRRFIYRYSRIVATLIVLLKRAKAGKKLGRIS' A
#
# COMPACT_ATOMS: atom_id res chain seq x y z
N VAL A 1 -6.71 -13.95 22.31
CA VAL A 1 -6.65 -12.54 22.79
C VAL A 1 -5.40 -11.89 22.22
N LYS A 2 -5.52 -11.04 21.17
CA LYS A 2 -4.36 -10.41 20.51
C LYS A 2 -4.35 -8.91 20.84
N CYS A 3 -4.02 -8.59 22.08
CA CYS A 3 -3.80 -7.22 22.51
C CYS A 3 -2.32 -6.89 22.31
N TYR A 4 -2.03 -5.77 21.65
CA TYR A 4 -0.66 -5.30 21.42
C TYR A 4 -0.42 -4.05 22.26
N PHE A 5 0.13 -4.22 23.47
CA PHE A 5 0.45 -3.11 24.37
C PHE A 5 1.82 -2.49 24.04
N PHE A 6 1.93 -1.15 24.15
CA PHE A 6 3.16 -0.36 23.92
C PHE A 6 3.91 -0.55 22.58
N LYS A 7 3.23 -0.96 21.49
CA LYS A 7 3.89 -1.11 20.18
C LYS A 7 3.74 0.12 19.31
N LYS A 8 4.87 0.71 18.89
CA LYS A 8 4.92 1.83 17.92
C LYS A 8 4.43 1.45 16.51
N LYS A 9 4.35 0.15 16.20
CA LYS A 9 3.81 -0.36 14.93
C LYS A 9 2.91 -1.56 15.22
N VAL A 10 1.65 -1.49 14.84
CA VAL A 10 0.69 -2.59 15.02
C VAL A 10 -0.01 -2.93 13.71
N LYS A 11 -0.22 -4.23 13.46
CA LYS A 11 -1.00 -4.70 12.32
C LYS A 11 -2.46 -4.77 12.74
N PHE A 12 -3.30 -3.96 12.13
CA PHE A 12 -4.73 -3.89 12.41
C PHE A 12 -5.51 -3.79 11.10
N LEU A 13 -6.54 -4.63 10.93
CA LEU A 13 -7.38 -4.65 9.72
C LEU A 13 -6.59 -4.70 8.39
N ARG A 14 -5.45 -5.40 8.37
CA ARG A 14 -4.51 -5.48 7.21
C ARG A 14 -3.82 -4.16 6.83
N PHE A 15 -3.79 -3.21 7.75
CA PHE A 15 -2.96 -2.01 7.73
C PHE A 15 -1.92 -2.05 8.85
N ILE A 16 -0.85 -1.29 8.69
CA ILE A 16 0.22 -1.09 9.68
C ILE A 16 0.06 0.32 10.23
N ILE A 17 -0.42 0.44 11.47
CA ILE A 17 -0.63 1.71 12.14
C ILE A 17 0.68 2.12 12.82
N CYS A 18 1.17 3.32 12.52
CA CYS A 18 2.34 3.95 13.13
C CYS A 18 1.93 5.32 13.70
N PRO A 19 2.65 5.87 14.70
CA PRO A 19 2.39 7.23 15.20
C PRO A 19 2.57 8.32 14.13
N LYS A 20 3.34 8.03 13.07
CA LYS A 20 3.52 8.92 11.92
C LYS A 20 2.38 8.85 10.89
N GLY A 21 1.51 7.83 10.95
CA GLY A 21 0.43 7.61 9.99
C GLY A 21 0.12 6.14 9.73
N ILE A 22 -0.83 5.89 8.82
CA ILE A 22 -1.27 4.56 8.42
C ILE A 22 -0.51 4.12 7.18
N ILE A 23 0.06 2.91 7.23
CA ILE A 23 0.80 2.31 6.11
C ILE A 23 0.03 1.08 5.65
N ILE A 24 -0.11 0.89 4.34
CA ILE A 24 -0.71 -0.32 3.80
C ILE A 24 0.26 -1.50 3.90
N ASP A 25 -0.23 -2.70 4.20
CA ASP A 25 0.62 -3.90 4.26
C ASP A 25 1.24 -4.16 2.87
N PRO A 26 2.58 -4.26 2.74
CA PRO A 26 3.25 -4.52 1.46
C PRO A 26 2.78 -5.80 0.78
N ARG A 27 2.29 -6.79 1.53
CA ARG A 27 1.74 -8.03 0.95
C ARG A 27 0.46 -7.77 0.15
N ARG A 28 -0.39 -6.86 0.63
CA ARG A 28 -1.63 -6.46 -0.08
C ARG A 28 -1.29 -5.75 -1.38
N VAL A 29 -0.28 -4.89 -1.34
CA VAL A 29 0.20 -4.16 -2.52
C VAL A 29 0.72 -5.13 -3.59
N ASN A 30 1.57 -6.07 -3.20
CA ASN A 30 2.08 -7.10 -4.12
C ASN A 30 0.96 -7.97 -4.69
N ALA A 31 -0.04 -8.35 -3.88
CA ALA A 31 -1.18 -9.13 -4.36
C ALA A 31 -2.01 -8.39 -5.43
N ILE A 32 -2.25 -7.08 -5.24
CA ILE A 32 -2.97 -6.26 -6.22
C ILE A 32 -2.17 -6.14 -7.53
N ILE A 33 -0.85 -5.92 -7.44
CA ILE A 33 0.02 -5.85 -8.62
C ILE A 33 0.05 -7.20 -9.36
N ALA A 34 0.15 -8.31 -8.64
CA ALA A 34 0.11 -9.65 -9.23
C ALA A 34 -1.22 -9.91 -9.95
N PHE A 35 -2.34 -9.57 -9.31
CA PHE A 35 -3.67 -9.65 -9.91
C PHE A 35 -3.77 -8.79 -11.17
N ALA A 36 -3.31 -7.53 -11.12
CA ALA A 36 -3.31 -6.65 -12.28
C ALA A 36 -2.42 -7.19 -13.42
N ASN A 37 -1.29 -7.82 -13.10
CA ASN A 37 -0.37 -8.40 -14.09
C ASN A 37 -1.00 -9.59 -14.85
N PHE A 38 -1.87 -10.36 -14.19
CA PHE A 38 -2.62 -11.43 -14.85
C PHE A 38 -3.46 -10.91 -16.02
N TYR A 39 -4.08 -9.74 -15.85
CA TYR A 39 -4.91 -9.11 -16.88
C TYR A 39 -4.14 -8.13 -17.80
N ARG A 40 -2.80 -8.08 -17.75
CA ARG A 40 -2.01 -7.09 -18.49
C ARG A 40 -2.28 -7.04 -20.00
N ARG A 41 -2.70 -8.17 -20.59
CA ARG A 41 -3.01 -8.27 -22.04
C ARG A 41 -4.35 -7.63 -22.39
N PHE A 42 -5.28 -7.54 -21.46
CA PHE A 42 -6.62 -7.00 -21.65
C PHE A 42 -6.72 -5.52 -21.25
N ILE A 43 -5.69 -4.98 -20.59
CA ILE A 43 -5.66 -3.60 -20.10
C ILE A 43 -4.85 -2.73 -21.06
N TYR A 44 -5.52 -1.81 -21.74
CA TYR A 44 -4.87 -0.84 -22.62
C TYR A 44 -3.89 0.04 -21.84
N ARG A 45 -2.68 0.23 -22.38
CA ARG A 45 -1.58 1.02 -21.76
C ARG A 45 -1.23 0.60 -20.32
N TYR A 46 -1.38 -0.69 -19.99
CA TYR A 46 -1.09 -1.27 -18.67
C TYR A 46 0.22 -0.76 -18.03
N SER A 47 1.31 -0.73 -18.81
CA SER A 47 2.64 -0.30 -18.33
C SER A 47 2.63 1.12 -17.72
N ARG A 48 1.93 2.07 -18.35
CA ARG A 48 1.85 3.47 -17.84
C ARG A 48 1.08 3.55 -16.52
N ILE A 49 -0.02 2.81 -16.40
CA ILE A 49 -0.88 2.80 -15.22
C ILE A 49 -0.11 2.20 -14.03
N VAL A 50 0.52 1.05 -14.26
CA VAL A 50 1.24 0.32 -13.20
C VAL A 50 2.54 1.01 -12.81
N ALA A 51 3.26 1.66 -13.73
CA ALA A 51 4.42 2.47 -13.39
C ALA A 51 4.06 3.60 -12.41
N THR A 52 2.97 4.33 -12.69
CA THR A 52 2.47 5.40 -11.80
C THR A 52 2.10 4.84 -10.44
N LEU A 53 1.37 3.71 -10.42
CA LEU A 53 0.98 3.03 -9.19
C LEU A 53 2.19 2.58 -8.37
N ILE A 54 3.20 1.99 -8.99
CA ILE A 54 4.45 1.56 -8.32
C ILE A 54 5.18 2.76 -7.70
N VAL A 55 5.29 3.88 -8.42
CA VAL A 55 5.93 5.11 -7.91
C VAL A 55 5.18 5.65 -6.69
N LEU A 56 3.85 5.70 -6.74
CA LEU A 56 3.02 6.14 -5.62
C LEU A 56 3.13 5.21 -4.41
N LEU A 57 3.14 3.90 -4.63
CA LEU A 57 3.30 2.91 -3.57
C LEU A 57 4.68 2.94 -2.92
N LYS A 58 5.75 3.17 -3.69
CA LYS A 58 7.11 3.39 -3.16
C LYS A 58 7.15 4.65 -2.29
N ARG A 59 6.47 5.73 -2.70
CA ARG A 59 6.33 6.95 -1.91
C ARG A 59 5.53 6.73 -0.62
N ALA A 60 4.46 5.94 -0.67
CA ALA A 60 3.69 5.56 0.52
C ALA A 60 4.51 4.74 1.52
N LYS A 61 5.36 3.80 1.04
CA LYS A 61 6.32 3.07 1.90
C LYS A 61 7.34 4.00 2.58
N ALA A 62 7.74 5.08 1.91
CA ALA A 62 8.68 6.06 2.47
C ALA A 62 8.04 6.98 3.54
N GLY A 63 6.76 6.79 3.89
CA GLY A 63 6.11 7.54 4.97
C GLY A 63 5.84 9.01 4.65
N LYS A 64 5.87 9.40 3.36
CA LYS A 64 5.44 10.75 2.95
C LYS A 64 3.91 10.82 3.03
N LYS A 65 3.39 11.84 3.72
CA LYS A 65 1.95 12.06 3.94
C LYS A 65 1.19 11.88 2.62
N LEU A 66 0.26 10.92 2.57
CA LEU A 66 -0.82 10.99 1.58
C LEU A 66 -1.63 12.22 1.99
N GLY A 67 -1.73 13.19 1.07
CA GLY A 67 -2.20 14.54 1.37
C GLY A 67 -3.50 14.58 2.15
N ARG A 68 -3.60 15.62 2.98
CA ARG A 68 -4.81 16.09 3.66
C ARG A 68 -5.94 16.11 2.63
N ILE A 69 -6.98 15.29 2.85
CA ILE A 69 -8.24 15.43 2.13
C ILE A 69 -8.90 16.64 2.79
N SER A 70 -8.64 17.83 2.25
CA SER A 70 -9.47 19.01 2.45
C SER A 70 -10.69 18.91 1.56
#